data_AF-A0AAN7Z3K5-F1
#
_entry.id   AF-A0AAN7Z3K5-F1
#
_cell.length_a   1.000
_cell.length_b   1.000
_cell.length_c   1.000
_cell.angle_alpha   90.00
_cell.angle_beta   90.00
_cell.angle_gamma   90.00
#
_symmetry.space_group_name_H-M   'P 1'
#
loop_
_entity.id
_entity.type
_entity.pdbx_description
1 polymer ?
#
loop_
_entity_poly.entity_id
_entity_poly.type
_entity_poly.pdbx_seq_one_letter_code
_entity_poly.pdbx_strand_id
1 'polypeptide(L)'
;MHINDMIADAERTGEPSFSFEYFPPKTAQGVQNLYDRMERMYDFGPKFIDITWGAGGRIAELTCDMVLQAQTFFGLETCMHLTCTDMGEEKVNNALQKAYKAGCTNILALRGDPPREKEKWEAVDGGFQYARDLVAHIRKKYGNHFSIGVAGYPEGCDDNKDEESLLDHLKEKVDMGGTFIVTQMFYDADNFVRWVGKVRERGITVPIIPGIMPIATYASFLRRANHMNCKIPEKWMAALEPIKNDDSAVREVGKVLVAELCRKIMSAGIAHLHFYTMNLAQATRMVLEELDWLPSSQRPRQQPLPWKQSLGFGRRDEDVRPIFWRNRNKSYISRTQEWDEFPNGRWGDSRSPAFGELDAYGIGLTGSNESNRAKWGEPKSIGDIGNLFARYLHKELDSLPWSEAPLSGEAVSIKDDLINLNKRGFITINSQPAVDGVKSTHPIHGWGPPNGFVYQKGYLELFVHPELYDEVIRRIESRETLSYYAVNQAGNFTTNAPSEGPIAVTWGVFPGKEIVQPTIVESVSFLAWKDEAYRLGNDWARCHEANSPSRALIQEMMDRWYLINIGT
;
A
#
# COMPACT_ATOMS: atom_id res chain seq x y z
N MET A 1 7.00 6.80 10.10
CA MET A 1 7.76 6.05 11.12
C MET A 1 9.18 5.93 10.59
N HIS A 2 10.17 6.12 11.45
CA HIS A 2 11.57 6.09 11.01
C HIS A 2 12.04 4.67 10.77
N ILE A 3 12.80 4.46 9.69
CA ILE A 3 13.30 3.14 9.28
C ILE A 3 14.18 2.50 10.37
N ASN A 4 15.01 3.28 11.09
CA ASN A 4 15.83 2.74 12.17
C ASN A 4 14.97 2.11 13.30
N ASP A 5 13.78 2.64 13.58
CA ASP A 5 12.89 2.05 14.58
C ASP A 5 12.27 0.74 14.07
N MET A 6 11.91 0.70 12.77
CA MET A 6 11.38 -0.51 12.14
C MET A 6 12.39 -1.66 12.15
N ILE A 7 13.67 -1.35 11.92
CA ILE A 7 14.74 -2.35 11.94
C ILE A 7 15.05 -2.78 13.36
N ALA A 8 15.14 -1.84 14.30
CA ALA A 8 15.34 -2.16 15.70
C ALA A 8 14.23 -3.09 16.25
N ASP A 9 12.98 -2.90 15.81
CA ASP A 9 11.87 -3.80 16.13
C ASP A 9 12.06 -5.22 15.55
N ALA A 10 12.50 -5.32 14.29
CA ALA A 10 12.80 -6.61 13.66
C ALA A 10 13.97 -7.34 14.36
N GLU A 11 15.05 -6.62 14.67
CA GLU A 11 16.20 -7.17 15.40
C GLU A 11 15.83 -7.62 16.82
N ARG A 12 14.99 -6.84 17.52
CA ARG A 12 14.52 -7.16 18.88
C ARG A 12 13.63 -8.41 18.91
N THR A 13 12.77 -8.57 17.91
CA THR A 13 11.84 -9.70 17.82
C THR A 13 12.48 -10.95 17.22
N GLY A 14 13.55 -10.78 16.43
CA GLY A 14 14.13 -11.83 15.62
C GLY A 14 13.28 -12.21 14.41
N GLU A 15 12.15 -11.53 14.20
CA GLU A 15 11.24 -11.80 13.10
C GLU A 15 11.79 -11.18 11.80
N PRO A 16 11.88 -11.96 10.70
CA PRO A 16 12.35 -11.41 9.44
C PRO A 16 11.48 -10.25 8.99
N SER A 17 12.06 -9.23 8.38
CA SER A 17 11.31 -8.17 7.73
C SER A 17 11.99 -7.74 6.44
N PHE A 18 11.26 -7.03 5.59
CA PHE A 18 11.77 -6.64 4.29
C PHE A 18 11.15 -5.35 3.77
N SER A 19 11.79 -4.80 2.75
CA SER A 19 11.40 -3.60 2.02
C SER A 19 11.63 -3.78 0.52
N PHE A 20 11.06 -2.89 -0.29
CA PHE A 20 11.12 -2.96 -1.76
C PHE A 20 11.64 -1.67 -2.38
N GLU A 21 12.56 -1.74 -3.35
CA GLU A 21 12.90 -0.60 -4.19
C GLU A 21 12.11 -0.59 -5.49
N TYR A 22 11.64 0.60 -5.89
CA TYR A 22 11.04 0.88 -7.19
C TYR A 22 11.69 2.11 -7.83
N PHE A 23 11.66 2.16 -9.15
CA PHE A 23 12.15 3.33 -9.90
C PHE A 23 11.05 3.99 -10.74
N PRO A 24 11.08 5.33 -10.92
CA PRO A 24 10.11 6.04 -11.74
C PRO A 24 10.05 5.50 -13.18
N PRO A 25 8.89 5.03 -13.66
CA PRO A 25 8.72 4.61 -15.04
C PRO A 25 8.82 5.78 -16.02
N LYS A 26 9.20 5.49 -17.27
CA LYS A 26 9.37 6.52 -18.30
C LYS A 26 8.06 6.98 -18.96
N THR A 27 6.97 6.23 -18.80
CA THR A 27 5.68 6.46 -19.48
C THR A 27 4.54 6.51 -18.47
N ALA A 28 3.48 7.25 -18.78
CA ALA A 28 2.28 7.35 -17.92
C ALA A 28 1.64 5.98 -17.68
N GLN A 29 1.54 5.14 -18.72
CA GLN A 29 1.06 3.76 -18.57
C GLN A 29 1.98 2.94 -17.65
N GLY A 30 3.29 3.15 -17.73
CA GLY A 30 4.25 2.51 -16.84
C GLY A 30 4.05 2.91 -15.38
N VAL A 31 3.74 4.19 -15.12
CA VAL A 31 3.42 4.71 -13.78
C VAL A 31 2.17 4.02 -13.23
N GLN A 32 1.08 3.98 -14.00
CA GLN A 32 -0.14 3.30 -13.56
C GLN A 32 0.10 1.81 -13.28
N ASN A 33 0.79 1.10 -14.18
CA ASN A 33 1.12 -0.31 -13.99
C ASN A 33 1.97 -0.54 -12.73
N LEU A 34 2.81 0.42 -12.35
CA LEU A 34 3.61 0.37 -11.14
C LEU A 34 2.77 0.63 -9.89
N TYR A 35 1.85 1.59 -9.90
CA TYR A 35 0.90 1.81 -8.81
C TYR A 35 0.06 0.57 -8.53
N ASP A 36 -0.52 -0.04 -9.56
CA ASP A 36 -1.28 -1.29 -9.39
C ASP A 36 -0.39 -2.40 -8.80
N ARG A 37 0.90 -2.41 -9.14
CA ARG A 37 1.87 -3.37 -8.59
C ARG A 37 2.21 -3.08 -7.13
N MET A 38 2.42 -1.82 -6.76
CA MET A 38 2.66 -1.41 -5.37
C MET A 38 1.46 -1.79 -4.50
N GLU A 39 0.23 -1.60 -4.99
CA GLU A 39 -0.97 -2.02 -4.28
C GLU A 39 -1.05 -3.54 -4.07
N ARG A 40 -0.70 -4.35 -5.08
CA ARG A 40 -0.62 -5.81 -4.91
C ARG A 40 0.51 -6.25 -3.98
N MET A 41 1.67 -5.58 -4.06
CA MET A 41 2.85 -5.91 -3.25
C MET A 41 2.74 -5.37 -1.82
N TYR A 42 1.85 -4.41 -1.54
CA TYR A 42 1.46 -4.03 -0.18
C TYR A 42 1.02 -5.26 0.62
N ASP A 43 0.32 -6.19 -0.02
CA ASP A 43 -0.17 -7.41 0.62
C ASP A 43 0.91 -8.44 0.95
N PHE A 44 2.14 -8.23 0.48
CA PHE A 44 3.28 -9.02 0.95
C PHE A 44 3.72 -8.58 2.36
N GLY A 45 3.35 -7.38 2.80
CA GLY A 45 3.71 -6.85 4.12
C GLY A 45 5.11 -6.24 4.23
N PRO A 46 5.62 -5.46 3.24
CA PRO A 46 6.86 -4.73 3.40
C PRO A 46 6.75 -3.69 4.52
N LYS A 47 7.86 -3.43 5.24
CA LYS A 47 7.91 -2.38 6.28
C LYS A 47 7.96 -0.97 5.67
N PHE A 48 8.65 -0.83 4.54
CA PHE A 48 8.73 0.40 3.76
C PHE A 48 9.05 0.08 2.29
N ILE A 49 8.93 1.10 1.43
CA ILE A 49 9.38 1.06 0.05
C ILE A 49 10.35 2.20 -0.23
N ASP A 50 11.28 1.98 -1.15
CA ASP A 50 12.20 2.98 -1.66
C ASP A 50 11.74 3.41 -3.05
N ILE A 51 11.84 4.70 -3.33
CA ILE A 51 11.58 5.25 -4.66
C ILE A 51 12.85 5.96 -5.12
N THR A 52 13.48 5.39 -6.14
CA THR A 52 14.76 5.90 -6.65
C THR A 52 14.63 7.28 -7.24
N TRP A 53 15.72 8.04 -7.17
CA TRP A 53 15.81 9.38 -7.72
C TRP A 53 16.52 9.36 -9.07
N GLY A 54 15.89 9.96 -10.09
CA GLY A 54 16.58 10.32 -11.33
C GLY A 54 17.13 11.73 -11.24
N ALA A 55 18.41 11.93 -11.55
CA ALA A 55 19.03 13.25 -11.54
C ALA A 55 18.33 14.21 -12.53
N GLY A 56 17.82 15.34 -12.01
CA GLY A 56 17.30 16.48 -12.77
C GLY A 56 15.96 16.29 -13.52
N GLY A 57 15.16 17.36 -13.61
CA GLY A 57 14.01 17.47 -14.52
C GLY A 57 12.76 16.68 -14.13
N ARG A 58 12.00 16.23 -15.14
CA ARG A 58 10.67 15.58 -14.99
C ARG A 58 10.66 14.30 -14.13
N ILE A 59 11.79 13.59 -14.05
CA ILE A 59 11.89 12.33 -13.30
C ILE A 59 11.96 12.59 -11.78
N ALA A 60 12.60 13.68 -11.37
CA ALA A 60 12.64 14.14 -9.98
C ALA A 60 11.25 14.51 -9.46
N GLU A 61 10.45 15.20 -10.28
CA GLU A 61 9.06 15.55 -9.96
C GLU A 61 8.20 14.28 -9.80
N LEU A 62 8.32 13.34 -10.75
CA LEU A 62 7.61 12.07 -10.68
C LEU A 62 7.97 11.27 -9.41
N THR A 63 9.22 11.33 -8.93
CA THR A 63 9.62 10.69 -7.67
C THR A 63 8.83 11.27 -6.49
N CYS A 64 8.72 12.60 -6.41
CA CYS A 64 7.94 13.28 -5.36
C CYS A 64 6.45 12.91 -5.45
N ASP A 65 5.89 12.87 -6.66
CA ASP A 65 4.49 12.50 -6.88
C ASP A 65 4.23 11.05 -6.46
N MET A 66 5.12 10.12 -6.81
CA MET A 66 5.02 8.72 -6.40
C MET A 66 5.11 8.55 -4.88
N VAL A 67 5.98 9.32 -4.21
CA VAL A 67 6.04 9.35 -2.73
C VAL A 67 4.71 9.81 -2.14
N LEU A 68 4.15 10.91 -2.66
CA LEU A 68 2.84 11.42 -2.24
C LEU A 68 1.75 10.36 -2.44
N GLN A 69 1.69 9.72 -3.60
CA GLN A 69 0.69 8.69 -3.91
C GLN A 69 0.81 7.47 -3.00
N ALA A 70 2.02 6.96 -2.78
CA ALA A 70 2.28 5.80 -1.95
C ALA A 70 1.94 6.03 -0.47
N GLN A 71 2.32 7.19 0.08
CA GLN A 71 1.95 7.61 1.43
C GLN A 71 0.44 7.76 1.56
N THR A 72 -0.15 8.55 0.66
CA THR A 72 -1.53 9.03 0.80
C THR A 72 -2.54 7.93 0.53
N PHE A 73 -2.43 7.22 -0.59
CA PHE A 73 -3.46 6.29 -1.05
C PHE A 73 -3.14 4.82 -0.78
N PHE A 74 -1.86 4.45 -0.76
CA PHE A 74 -1.45 3.05 -0.59
C PHE A 74 -1.06 2.70 0.85
N GLY A 75 -0.91 3.69 1.72
CA GLY A 75 -0.53 3.47 3.11
C GLY A 75 0.85 2.82 3.26
N LEU A 76 1.76 3.09 2.31
CA LEU A 76 3.12 2.57 2.30
C LEU A 76 4.05 3.62 2.89
N GLU A 77 4.84 3.24 3.89
CA GLU A 77 5.94 4.11 4.35
C GLU A 77 6.97 4.18 3.23
N THR A 78 7.40 5.40 2.90
CA THR A 78 8.33 5.64 1.81
C THR A 78 9.69 6.11 2.32
N CYS A 79 10.74 5.67 1.64
CA CYS A 79 12.07 6.24 1.65
C CYS A 79 12.32 6.90 0.30
N MET A 80 12.38 8.24 0.28
CA MET A 80 12.65 8.96 -0.95
C MET A 80 14.17 9.06 -1.17
N HIS A 81 14.67 8.57 -2.30
CA HIS A 81 16.05 8.85 -2.67
C HIS A 81 16.21 10.32 -3.00
N LEU A 82 17.38 10.89 -2.69
CA LEU A 82 17.71 12.26 -3.05
C LEU A 82 19.20 12.37 -3.37
N THR A 83 19.54 12.86 -4.56
CA THR A 83 20.93 12.98 -5.02
C THR A 83 21.43 14.42 -5.01
N CYS A 84 22.75 14.58 -4.95
CA CYS A 84 23.44 15.87 -5.11
C CYS A 84 23.60 16.28 -6.59
N THR A 85 23.76 15.32 -7.51
CA THR A 85 23.96 15.59 -8.95
C THR A 85 22.81 16.42 -9.54
N ASP A 86 23.15 17.52 -10.22
CA ASP A 86 22.22 18.47 -10.87
C ASP A 86 21.17 19.12 -9.95
N MET A 87 21.44 19.07 -8.63
CA MET A 87 20.54 19.51 -7.58
C MET A 87 21.17 20.62 -6.74
N GLY A 88 21.00 21.87 -7.19
CA GLY A 88 21.32 23.05 -6.37
C GLY A 88 20.45 23.13 -5.11
N GLU A 89 20.85 23.97 -4.15
CA GLU A 89 20.21 24.05 -2.82
C GLU A 89 18.69 24.26 -2.89
N GLU A 90 18.23 25.14 -3.78
CA GLU A 90 16.79 25.42 -3.97
C GLU A 90 16.00 24.18 -4.39
N LYS A 91 16.52 23.39 -5.33
CA LYS A 91 15.86 22.16 -5.82
C LYS A 91 15.81 21.10 -4.73
N VAL A 92 16.90 20.94 -3.96
CA VAL A 92 16.94 20.04 -2.79
C VAL A 92 15.91 20.48 -1.75
N ASN A 93 15.86 21.78 -1.46
CA ASN A 93 14.90 22.35 -0.53
C ASN A 93 13.45 22.12 -0.97
N ASN A 94 13.16 22.27 -2.27
CA ASN A 94 11.84 22.00 -2.84
C ASN A 94 11.46 20.51 -2.71
N ALA A 95 12.37 19.60 -3.07
CA ALA A 95 12.15 18.16 -2.95
C ALA A 95 11.90 17.72 -1.51
N LEU A 96 12.71 18.21 -0.55
CA LEU A 96 12.52 17.94 0.87
C LEU A 96 11.18 18.48 1.39
N GLN A 97 10.77 19.68 0.93
CA GLN A 97 9.48 20.26 1.31
C GLN A 97 8.31 19.44 0.77
N LYS A 98 8.41 18.91 -0.45
CA LYS A 98 7.41 18.01 -1.04
C LYS A 98 7.34 16.69 -0.27
N ALA A 99 8.48 16.09 0.07
CA ALA A 99 8.53 14.88 0.90
C ALA A 99 7.89 15.11 2.28
N TYR A 100 8.23 16.23 2.94
CA TYR A 100 7.63 16.63 4.20
C TYR A 100 6.09 16.75 4.09
N LYS A 101 5.60 17.48 3.08
CA LYS A 101 4.16 17.66 2.83
C LYS A 101 3.44 16.37 2.39
N ALA A 102 4.16 15.37 1.90
CA ALA A 102 3.62 14.04 1.64
C ALA A 102 3.52 13.17 2.91
N GLY A 103 4.03 13.64 4.06
CA GLY A 103 4.14 12.86 5.29
C GLY A 103 5.30 11.87 5.31
N CYS A 104 6.21 11.95 4.34
CA CYS A 104 7.40 11.11 4.26
C CYS A 104 8.34 11.43 5.41
N THR A 105 8.87 10.40 6.07
CA THR A 105 9.78 10.57 7.21
C THR A 105 11.16 9.96 6.97
N ASN A 106 11.45 9.50 5.75
CA ASN A 106 12.70 8.81 5.43
C ASN A 106 13.29 9.28 4.10
N ILE A 107 14.58 9.63 4.11
CA ILE A 107 15.33 10.08 2.92
C ILE A 107 16.58 9.22 2.77
N LEU A 108 16.84 8.69 1.58
CA LEU A 108 18.14 8.09 1.26
C LEU A 108 19.02 9.15 0.60
N ALA A 109 20.00 9.67 1.34
CA ALA A 109 20.90 10.72 0.87
C ALA A 109 22.05 10.13 0.07
N LEU A 110 22.13 10.52 -1.21
CA LEU A 110 23.08 9.99 -2.19
C LEU A 110 23.87 11.12 -2.84
N ARG A 111 25.06 10.81 -3.34
CA ARG A 111 25.79 11.75 -4.22
C ARG A 111 25.10 11.79 -5.59
N GLY A 112 24.79 10.61 -6.13
CA GLY A 112 24.32 10.42 -7.50
C GLY A 112 25.47 10.15 -8.46
N ASP A 113 25.12 9.56 -9.59
CA ASP A 113 26.02 9.32 -10.72
C ASP A 113 26.19 10.60 -11.54
N PRO A 114 27.27 10.74 -12.34
CA PRO A 114 27.37 11.84 -13.29
C PRO A 114 26.23 11.81 -14.32
N PRO A 115 25.81 12.97 -14.87
CA PRO A 115 24.85 13.01 -15.96
C PRO A 115 25.34 12.16 -17.13
N ARG A 116 24.45 11.49 -17.87
CA ARG A 116 24.82 10.56 -18.96
C ARG A 116 25.70 11.18 -20.05
N GLU A 117 25.65 12.50 -20.20
CA GLU A 117 26.42 13.26 -21.20
C GLU A 117 27.84 13.62 -20.71
N LYS A 118 28.15 13.40 -19.43
CA LYS A 118 29.44 13.67 -18.82
C LYS A 118 30.05 12.37 -18.28
N GLU A 119 31.30 12.10 -18.63
CA GLU A 119 32.03 10.95 -18.08
C GLU A 119 32.50 11.17 -16.64
N LYS A 120 32.62 12.44 -16.21
CA LYS A 120 33.07 12.81 -14.87
C LYS A 120 32.00 13.57 -14.11
N TRP A 121 31.91 13.27 -12.82
CA TRP A 121 31.04 13.97 -11.90
C TRP A 121 31.60 15.36 -11.58
N GLU A 122 30.75 16.38 -11.65
CA GLU A 122 31.07 17.77 -11.31
C GLU A 122 29.97 18.34 -10.43
N ALA A 123 30.36 19.06 -9.38
CA ALA A 123 29.40 19.75 -8.53
C ALA A 123 28.76 20.91 -9.28
N VAL A 124 27.46 21.14 -9.04
CA VAL A 124 26.81 22.38 -9.45
C VAL A 124 27.38 23.52 -8.59
N ASP A 125 27.57 24.70 -9.18
CA ASP A 125 28.04 25.87 -8.45
C ASP A 125 27.08 26.22 -7.31
N GLY A 126 27.60 26.38 -6.08
CA GLY A 126 26.80 26.51 -4.85
C GLY A 126 26.01 25.25 -4.43
N GLY A 127 26.28 24.08 -5.04
CA GLY A 127 25.62 22.81 -4.76
C GLY A 127 26.36 21.89 -3.79
N PHE A 128 25.81 20.69 -3.59
CA PHE A 128 26.37 19.66 -2.71
C PHE A 128 27.44 18.83 -3.43
N GLN A 129 28.58 18.57 -2.78
CA GLN A 129 29.69 17.80 -3.37
C GLN A 129 29.59 16.31 -3.07
N TYR A 130 29.23 15.99 -1.83
CA TYR A 130 29.17 14.64 -1.30
C TYR A 130 27.84 14.38 -0.62
N ALA A 131 27.46 13.11 -0.52
CA ALA A 131 26.25 12.72 0.23
C ALA A 131 26.25 13.22 1.68
N ARG A 132 27.43 13.33 2.32
CA ARG A 132 27.56 13.88 3.68
C ARG A 132 27.08 15.33 3.79
N ASP A 133 27.25 16.13 2.73
CA ASP A 133 26.82 17.52 2.69
C ASP A 133 25.29 17.59 2.68
N LEU A 134 24.65 16.69 1.93
CA LEU A 134 23.20 16.56 1.90
C LEU A 134 22.65 16.09 3.26
N VAL A 135 23.31 15.13 3.92
CA VAL A 135 22.94 14.70 5.29
C VAL A 135 22.99 15.90 6.26
N ALA A 136 24.10 16.64 6.26
CA ALA A 136 24.28 17.81 7.13
C ALA A 136 23.22 18.89 6.85
N HIS A 137 22.89 19.13 5.58
CA HIS A 137 21.86 20.09 5.17
C HIS A 137 20.47 19.69 5.65
N ILE A 138 20.08 18.43 5.46
CA ILE A 138 18.78 17.92 5.93
C ILE A 138 18.69 18.05 7.46
N ARG A 139 19.74 17.66 8.18
CA ARG A 139 19.80 17.80 9.65
C ARG A 139 19.67 19.25 10.10
N LYS A 140 20.40 20.16 9.46
CA LYS A 140 20.34 21.61 9.77
C LYS A 140 18.92 22.17 9.60
N LYS A 141 18.20 21.74 8.57
CA LYS A 141 16.89 22.31 8.20
C LYS A 141 15.70 21.64 8.87
N TYR A 142 15.74 20.33 9.05
CA TYR A 142 14.61 19.52 9.52
C TYR A 142 14.87 18.79 10.84
N GLY A 143 16.07 18.95 11.42
CA GLY A 143 16.46 18.29 12.67
C GLY A 143 16.31 16.77 12.55
N ASN A 144 15.53 16.18 13.46
CA ASN A 144 15.25 14.75 13.52
C ASN A 144 13.96 14.34 12.82
N HIS A 145 13.32 15.22 12.04
CA HIS A 145 12.08 14.85 11.34
C HIS A 145 12.30 13.68 10.36
N PHE A 146 13.40 13.70 9.60
CA PHE A 146 13.75 12.64 8.66
C PHE A 146 14.72 11.63 9.29
N SER A 147 14.43 10.34 9.16
CA SER A 147 15.47 9.30 9.19
C SER A 147 16.26 9.39 7.89
N ILE A 148 17.59 9.39 7.96
CA ILE A 148 18.45 9.62 6.79
C ILE A 148 19.30 8.38 6.53
N GLY A 149 18.98 7.67 5.47
CA GLY A 149 19.79 6.56 4.97
C GLY A 149 21.02 7.06 4.22
N VAL A 150 22.08 6.27 4.23
CA VAL A 150 23.27 6.49 3.40
C VAL A 150 23.68 5.20 2.69
N ALA A 151 24.24 5.29 1.48
CA ALA A 151 24.68 4.11 0.73
C ALA A 151 25.98 3.49 1.29
N GLY A 152 26.05 2.16 1.32
CA GLY A 152 27.24 1.36 1.62
C GLY A 152 27.61 0.43 0.46
N TYR A 153 28.90 0.12 0.30
CA TYR A 153 29.41 -0.62 -0.85
C TYR A 153 30.33 -1.78 -0.40
N PRO A 154 29.78 -2.98 -0.15
CA PRO A 154 30.55 -4.13 0.35
C PRO A 154 31.64 -4.62 -0.60
N GLU A 155 31.58 -4.26 -1.88
CA GLU A 155 32.52 -4.66 -2.94
C GLU A 155 33.16 -3.45 -3.65
N GLY A 156 33.07 -2.27 -3.04
CA GLY A 156 33.55 -1.01 -3.62
C GLY A 156 32.58 -0.36 -4.61
N CYS A 157 32.99 0.77 -5.19
CA CYS A 157 32.22 1.50 -6.20
C CYS A 157 33.12 1.93 -7.36
N ASP A 158 32.52 2.34 -8.49
CA ASP A 158 33.27 2.64 -9.72
C ASP A 158 34.32 3.75 -9.52
N ASP A 159 33.99 4.77 -8.75
CA ASP A 159 34.85 5.94 -8.52
C ASP A 159 35.91 5.73 -7.45
N ASN A 160 35.77 4.71 -6.60
CA ASN A 160 36.72 4.41 -5.54
C ASN A 160 36.65 2.92 -5.18
N LYS A 161 37.78 2.23 -5.38
CA LYS A 161 37.95 0.80 -5.08
C LYS A 161 38.69 0.56 -3.76
N ASP A 162 39.17 1.61 -3.10
CA ASP A 162 39.81 1.48 -1.79
C ASP A 162 38.75 1.34 -0.70
N GLU A 163 38.63 0.12 -0.18
CA GLU A 163 37.67 -0.23 0.87
C GLU A 163 37.88 0.59 2.14
N GLU A 164 39.14 0.86 2.54
CA GLU A 164 39.42 1.59 3.79
C GLU A 164 38.98 3.05 3.67
N SER A 165 39.30 3.71 2.55
CA SER A 165 38.81 5.07 2.25
C SER A 165 37.27 5.12 2.18
N LEU A 166 36.62 4.13 1.58
CA LEU A 166 35.15 4.06 1.54
C LEU A 166 34.53 3.91 2.93
N LEU A 167 35.15 3.14 3.82
CA LEU A 167 34.72 2.99 5.20
C LEU A 167 34.86 4.30 5.99
N ASP A 168 35.94 5.05 5.78
CA ASP A 168 36.14 6.35 6.42
C ASP A 168 35.07 7.36 5.94
N HIS A 169 34.78 7.42 4.63
CA HIS A 169 33.67 8.25 4.13
C HIS A 169 32.28 7.77 4.58
N LEU A 170 32.10 6.46 4.74
CA LEU A 170 30.86 5.93 5.32
C LEU A 170 30.70 6.41 6.77
N LYS A 171 31.78 6.36 7.55
CA LYS A 171 31.81 6.89 8.91
C LYS A 171 31.48 8.38 8.93
N GLU A 172 32.10 9.19 8.08
CA GLU A 172 31.79 10.63 7.99
C GLU A 172 30.31 10.89 7.73
N LYS A 173 29.69 10.16 6.80
CA LYS A 173 28.25 10.30 6.50
C LYS A 173 27.37 9.95 7.70
N VAL A 174 27.72 8.92 8.45
CA VAL A 174 27.01 8.52 9.69
C VAL A 174 27.22 9.56 10.78
N ASP A 175 28.45 10.03 11.00
CA ASP A 175 28.79 11.06 11.99
C ASP A 175 28.09 12.40 11.70
N MET A 176 27.79 12.71 10.42
CA MET A 176 26.97 13.87 10.03
C MET A 176 25.46 13.70 10.33
N GLY A 177 25.03 12.51 10.75
CA GLY A 177 23.64 12.24 11.17
C GLY A 177 22.89 11.21 10.32
N GLY A 178 23.59 10.39 9.53
CA GLY A 178 22.99 9.20 8.89
C GLY A 178 22.51 8.19 9.94
N THR A 179 21.31 7.66 9.80
CA THR A 179 20.63 6.81 10.80
C THR A 179 20.54 5.34 10.41
N PHE A 180 20.79 5.00 9.15
CA PHE A 180 20.89 3.62 8.67
C PHE A 180 21.71 3.57 7.37
N ILE A 181 22.19 2.39 7.02
CA ILE A 181 22.97 2.15 5.81
C ILE A 181 22.18 1.21 4.90
N VAL A 182 22.05 1.53 3.61
CA VAL A 182 21.54 0.60 2.59
C VAL A 182 22.70 0.19 1.71
N THR A 183 22.95 -1.12 1.55
CA THR A 183 24.07 -1.57 0.74
C THR A 183 23.70 -1.73 -0.72
N GLN A 184 24.66 -1.50 -1.61
CA GLN A 184 24.61 -2.01 -2.98
C GLN A 184 24.32 -3.53 -2.98
N MET A 185 23.73 -4.04 -4.07
CA MET A 185 23.51 -5.47 -4.27
C MET A 185 24.83 -6.26 -4.27
N PHE A 186 24.78 -7.49 -3.77
CA PHE A 186 25.91 -8.43 -3.76
C PHE A 186 25.39 -9.88 -3.81
N TYR A 187 26.28 -10.82 -4.11
CA TYR A 187 25.97 -12.26 -4.12
C TYR A 187 26.94 -13.09 -3.24
N ASP A 188 28.05 -12.50 -2.79
CA ASP A 188 29.00 -13.11 -1.86
C ASP A 188 28.65 -12.72 -0.41
N ALA A 189 27.89 -13.60 0.27
CA ALA A 189 27.46 -13.37 1.65
C ALA A 189 28.64 -13.31 2.64
N ASP A 190 29.71 -14.06 2.41
CA ASP A 190 30.88 -14.08 3.30
C ASP A 190 31.63 -12.76 3.23
N ASN A 191 31.77 -12.22 2.01
CA ASN A 191 32.32 -10.89 1.81
C ASN A 191 31.49 -9.83 2.53
N PHE A 192 30.17 -9.89 2.44
CA PHE A 192 29.29 -8.96 3.14
C PHE A 192 29.43 -9.06 4.67
N VAL A 193 29.44 -10.26 5.25
CA VAL A 193 29.61 -10.44 6.70
C VAL A 193 30.98 -9.92 7.17
N ARG A 194 32.05 -10.16 6.41
CA ARG A 194 33.38 -9.55 6.67
C ARG A 194 33.29 -8.02 6.66
N TRP A 195 32.65 -7.46 5.64
CA TRP A 195 32.49 -6.02 5.49
C TRP A 195 31.71 -5.40 6.65
N VAL A 196 30.63 -6.05 7.11
CA VAL A 196 29.90 -5.64 8.32
C VAL A 196 30.83 -5.59 9.54
N GLY A 197 31.69 -6.59 9.72
CA GLY A 197 32.71 -6.59 10.79
C GLY A 197 33.59 -5.34 10.76
N LYS A 198 34.14 -5.01 9.59
CA LYS A 198 34.96 -3.79 9.41
C LYS A 198 34.18 -2.49 9.66
N VAL A 199 32.93 -2.42 9.24
CA VAL A 199 32.04 -1.28 9.54
C VAL A 199 31.88 -1.11 11.06
N ARG A 200 31.70 -2.21 11.80
CA ARG A 200 31.61 -2.18 13.27
C ARG A 200 32.94 -1.80 13.94
N GLU A 201 34.08 -2.26 13.43
CA GLU A 201 35.42 -1.86 13.91
C GLU A 201 35.68 -0.36 13.78
N ARG A 202 35.05 0.32 12.82
CA ARG A 202 35.06 1.79 12.67
C ARG A 202 34.10 2.51 13.63
N GLY A 203 33.43 1.79 14.53
CA GLY A 203 32.52 2.35 15.53
C GLY A 203 31.15 2.76 14.98
N ILE A 204 30.81 2.34 13.75
CA ILE A 204 29.49 2.61 13.17
C ILE A 204 28.49 1.62 13.76
N THR A 205 27.49 2.12 14.49
CA THR A 205 26.49 1.30 15.20
C THR A 205 25.10 1.32 14.57
N VAL A 206 24.86 2.20 13.59
CA VAL A 206 23.57 2.29 12.91
C VAL A 206 23.22 0.98 12.17
N PRO A 207 21.93 0.68 11.95
CA PRO A 207 21.51 -0.51 11.22
C PRO A 207 22.09 -0.57 9.81
N ILE A 208 22.46 -1.77 9.37
CA ILE A 208 22.94 -2.05 8.01
C ILE A 208 21.90 -2.91 7.31
N ILE A 209 21.38 -2.41 6.21
CA ILE A 209 20.35 -3.03 5.41
C ILE A 209 20.98 -3.60 4.13
N PRO A 210 21.12 -4.93 4.00
CA PRO A 210 21.64 -5.57 2.82
C PRO A 210 20.66 -5.45 1.64
N GLY A 211 21.17 -5.00 0.51
CA GLY A 211 20.45 -4.96 -0.75
C GLY A 211 20.49 -6.31 -1.48
N ILE A 212 19.33 -6.87 -1.81
CA ILE A 212 19.14 -8.17 -2.43
C ILE A 212 18.44 -8.00 -3.78
N MET A 213 19.02 -8.55 -4.85
CA MET A 213 18.40 -8.54 -6.18
C MET A 213 17.92 -9.95 -6.56
N PRO A 214 16.60 -10.21 -6.60
CA PRO A 214 16.07 -11.45 -7.14
C PRO A 214 16.41 -11.64 -8.63
N ILE A 215 16.62 -12.90 -9.03
CA ILE A 215 16.95 -13.24 -10.41
C ILE A 215 15.66 -13.42 -11.22
N ALA A 216 15.40 -12.50 -12.14
CA ALA A 216 14.25 -12.58 -13.05
C ALA A 216 14.55 -13.33 -14.35
N THR A 217 15.72 -13.07 -14.94
CA THR A 217 16.24 -13.74 -16.15
C THR A 217 17.76 -13.79 -16.09
N TYR A 218 18.38 -14.74 -16.79
CA TYR A 218 19.83 -14.90 -16.78
C TYR A 218 20.55 -13.65 -17.31
N ALA A 219 20.08 -13.13 -18.45
CA ALA A 219 20.66 -11.95 -19.09
C ALA A 219 20.53 -10.69 -18.23
N SER A 220 19.40 -10.49 -17.54
CA SER A 220 19.21 -9.32 -16.66
C SER A 220 20.07 -9.39 -15.42
N PHE A 221 20.22 -10.58 -14.83
CA PHE A 221 21.12 -10.86 -13.71
C PHE A 221 22.57 -10.55 -14.06
N LEU A 222 23.11 -11.16 -15.12
CA LEU A 222 24.50 -10.93 -15.53
C LEU A 222 24.78 -9.46 -15.86
N ARG A 223 23.88 -8.82 -16.60
CA ARG A 223 24.03 -7.40 -16.96
C ARG A 223 24.15 -6.53 -15.72
N ARG A 224 23.35 -6.80 -14.68
CA ARG A 224 23.37 -6.02 -13.43
C ARG A 224 24.59 -6.32 -12.58
N ALA A 225 24.92 -7.60 -12.41
CA ALA A 225 26.13 -8.01 -11.69
C ALA A 225 27.39 -7.37 -12.31
N ASN A 226 27.52 -7.40 -13.64
CA ASN A 226 28.66 -6.79 -14.33
C ASN A 226 28.67 -5.26 -14.21
N HIS A 227 27.51 -4.61 -14.32
CA HIS A 227 27.42 -3.15 -14.19
C HIS A 227 27.81 -2.66 -12.80
N MET A 228 27.46 -3.40 -11.75
CA MET A 228 27.82 -3.09 -10.37
C MET A 228 29.16 -3.71 -9.93
N ASN A 229 29.86 -4.38 -10.86
CA ASN A 229 31.07 -5.14 -10.61
C ASN A 229 30.96 -6.13 -9.43
N CYS A 230 29.79 -6.76 -9.28
CA CYS A 230 29.52 -7.72 -8.22
C CYS A 230 30.26 -9.05 -8.46
N LYS A 231 30.85 -9.60 -7.40
CA LYS A 231 31.41 -10.95 -7.40
C LYS A 231 30.28 -11.97 -7.34
N ILE A 232 30.10 -12.72 -8.42
CA ILE A 232 29.15 -13.84 -8.49
C ILE A 232 29.85 -15.11 -8.00
N PRO A 233 29.30 -15.82 -6.99
CA PRO A 233 29.86 -17.11 -6.58
C PRO A 233 29.83 -18.13 -7.72
N GLU A 234 30.91 -18.90 -7.90
CA GLU A 234 31.01 -19.90 -8.98
C GLU A 234 29.84 -20.90 -8.97
N LYS A 235 29.35 -21.28 -7.78
CA LYS A 235 28.19 -22.18 -7.63
C LYS A 235 26.91 -21.63 -8.30
N TRP A 236 26.73 -20.30 -8.33
CA TRP A 236 25.58 -19.67 -8.97
C TRP A 236 25.69 -19.78 -10.49
N MET A 237 26.87 -19.49 -11.04
CA MET A 237 27.12 -19.62 -12.48
C MET A 237 26.99 -21.07 -12.94
N ALA A 238 27.53 -22.03 -12.18
CA ALA A 238 27.39 -23.45 -12.47
C ALA A 238 25.93 -23.93 -12.49
N ALA A 239 25.08 -23.36 -11.63
CA ALA A 239 23.65 -23.69 -11.56
C ALA A 239 22.81 -23.01 -12.66
N LEU A 240 23.15 -21.77 -13.04
CA LEU A 240 22.34 -20.95 -13.94
C LEU A 240 22.74 -21.05 -15.43
N GLU A 241 24.02 -21.24 -15.73
CA GLU A 241 24.52 -21.32 -17.11
C GLU A 241 23.84 -22.42 -17.95
N PRO A 242 23.60 -23.65 -17.43
CA PRO A 242 22.94 -24.71 -18.20
C PRO A 242 21.50 -24.39 -18.60
N ILE A 243 20.83 -23.52 -17.84
CA ILE A 243 19.41 -23.17 -18.01
C ILE A 243 19.21 -21.74 -18.52
N LYS A 244 20.28 -21.05 -18.96
CA LYS A 244 20.27 -19.62 -19.29
C LYS A 244 19.24 -19.15 -20.32
N ASN A 245 18.71 -20.06 -21.14
CA ASN A 245 17.72 -19.78 -22.18
C ASN A 245 16.27 -20.13 -21.76
N ASP A 246 16.06 -20.60 -20.52
CA ASP A 246 14.75 -20.88 -19.94
C ASP A 246 14.52 -19.97 -18.73
N ASP A 247 13.85 -18.85 -18.96
CA ASP A 247 13.55 -17.87 -17.92
C ASP A 247 12.70 -18.46 -16.78
N SER A 248 11.89 -19.49 -17.04
CA SER A 248 11.12 -20.15 -15.99
C SER A 248 12.04 -20.96 -15.08
N ALA A 249 12.88 -21.81 -15.67
CA ALA A 249 13.87 -22.59 -14.91
C ALA A 249 14.85 -21.68 -14.16
N VAL A 250 15.30 -20.59 -14.78
CA VAL A 250 16.19 -19.60 -14.16
C VAL A 250 15.57 -18.99 -12.90
N ARG A 251 14.26 -18.67 -12.91
CA ARG A 251 13.58 -18.17 -11.71
C ARG A 251 13.43 -19.24 -10.63
N GLU A 252 13.13 -20.48 -11.01
CA GLU A 252 13.01 -21.60 -10.06
C GLU A 252 14.33 -21.91 -9.36
N VAL A 253 15.45 -21.93 -10.09
CA VAL A 253 16.78 -22.10 -9.46
C VAL A 253 17.22 -20.83 -8.75
N GLY A 254 16.98 -19.67 -9.35
CA GLY A 254 17.33 -18.37 -8.80
C GLY A 254 16.69 -18.08 -7.45
N LYS A 255 15.42 -18.46 -7.24
CA LYS A 255 14.74 -18.24 -5.95
C LYS A 255 15.44 -18.99 -4.81
N VAL A 256 15.92 -20.21 -5.06
CA VAL A 256 16.61 -21.04 -4.06
C VAL A 256 17.98 -20.45 -3.73
N LEU A 257 18.76 -20.07 -4.74
CA LEU A 257 20.07 -19.43 -4.56
C LEU A 257 19.97 -18.12 -3.76
N VAL A 258 19.00 -17.27 -4.10
CA VAL A 258 18.76 -16.00 -3.39
C VAL A 258 18.24 -16.26 -1.98
N ALA A 259 17.35 -17.24 -1.77
CA ALA A 259 16.88 -17.59 -0.44
C ALA A 259 18.01 -18.12 0.46
N GLU A 260 18.95 -18.92 -0.07
CA GLU A 260 20.17 -19.32 0.66
C GLU A 260 21.00 -18.11 1.09
N LEU A 261 21.20 -17.14 0.19
CA LEU A 261 21.88 -15.88 0.50
C LEU A 261 21.17 -15.13 1.64
N CYS A 262 19.85 -14.97 1.55
CA CYS A 262 19.03 -14.34 2.58
C CYS A 262 19.15 -15.04 3.94
N ARG A 263 19.00 -16.38 3.98
CA ARG A 263 19.12 -17.18 5.21
C ARG A 263 20.52 -17.06 5.84
N LYS A 264 21.58 -17.02 5.02
CA LYS A 264 22.96 -16.83 5.50
C LYS A 264 23.17 -15.45 6.10
N ILE A 265 22.64 -14.39 5.49
CA ILE A 265 22.69 -13.03 6.02
C ILE A 265 21.94 -12.94 7.36
N MET A 266 20.74 -13.53 7.43
CA MET A 266 19.98 -13.57 8.67
C MET A 266 20.70 -14.29 9.81
N SER A 267 21.38 -15.39 9.49
CA SER A 267 22.18 -16.14 10.46
C SER A 267 23.35 -15.33 11.03
N ALA A 268 23.74 -14.23 10.36
CA ALA A 268 24.73 -13.27 10.85
C ALA A 268 24.12 -12.15 11.73
N GLY A 269 22.82 -12.25 12.09
CA GLY A 269 22.15 -11.33 13.01
C GLY A 269 21.43 -10.16 12.36
N ILE A 270 21.23 -10.17 11.03
CA ILE A 270 20.51 -9.11 10.31
C ILE A 270 19.07 -9.55 10.05
N ALA A 271 18.11 -8.88 10.66
CA ALA A 271 16.69 -9.25 10.58
C ALA A 271 15.90 -8.57 9.44
N HIS A 272 16.50 -7.59 8.74
CA HIS A 272 15.83 -6.84 7.66
C HIS A 272 16.59 -6.95 6.33
N LEU A 273 15.90 -7.28 5.23
CA LEU A 273 16.48 -7.34 3.88
C LEU A 273 15.76 -6.38 2.92
N HIS A 274 16.52 -5.66 2.09
CA HIS A 274 15.96 -4.73 1.11
C HIS A 274 16.00 -5.33 -0.30
N PHE A 275 14.85 -5.43 -0.97
CA PHE A 275 14.76 -6.11 -2.27
C PHE A 275 14.68 -5.11 -3.43
N TYR A 276 15.68 -5.15 -4.31
CA TYR A 276 15.68 -4.43 -5.59
C TYR A 276 14.72 -5.11 -6.58
N THR A 277 13.47 -4.64 -6.63
CA THR A 277 12.40 -5.32 -7.37
C THR A 277 12.52 -5.20 -8.89
N MET A 278 13.29 -4.22 -9.36
CA MET A 278 13.33 -3.84 -10.77
C MET A 278 11.95 -3.53 -11.38
N ASN A 279 11.01 -3.02 -10.56
CA ASN A 279 9.60 -2.84 -10.91
C ASN A 279 8.92 -4.15 -11.37
N LEU A 280 9.38 -5.30 -10.88
CA LEU A 280 8.79 -6.62 -11.15
C LEU A 280 8.37 -7.27 -9.83
N ALA A 281 7.28 -8.04 -9.85
CA ALA A 281 6.76 -8.68 -8.64
C ALA A 281 7.15 -10.16 -8.54
N GLN A 282 7.22 -10.87 -9.67
CA GLN A 282 7.26 -12.34 -9.66
C GLN A 282 8.51 -12.92 -8.98
N ALA A 283 9.71 -12.47 -9.36
CA ALA A 283 10.95 -13.02 -8.80
C ALA A 283 11.06 -12.73 -7.30
N THR A 284 10.72 -11.51 -6.87
CA THR A 284 10.66 -11.14 -5.45
C THR A 284 9.65 -11.99 -4.69
N ARG A 285 8.43 -12.16 -5.22
CA ARG A 285 7.39 -13.01 -4.63
C ARG A 285 7.89 -14.44 -4.43
N MET A 286 8.51 -15.03 -5.46
CA MET A 286 9.02 -16.41 -5.39
C MET A 286 10.09 -16.58 -4.31
N VAL A 287 10.96 -15.58 -4.11
CA VAL A 287 11.95 -15.60 -3.02
C VAL A 287 11.26 -15.48 -1.66
N LEU A 288 10.26 -14.61 -1.51
CA LEU A 288 9.50 -14.48 -0.26
C LEU A 288 8.69 -15.73 0.07
N GLU A 289 8.16 -16.43 -0.94
CA GLU A 289 7.49 -17.73 -0.79
C GLU A 289 8.49 -18.80 -0.34
N GLU A 290 9.66 -18.89 -0.99
CA GLU A 290 10.74 -19.82 -0.61
C GLU A 290 11.27 -19.57 0.81
N LEU A 291 11.18 -18.34 1.31
CA LEU A 291 11.57 -17.96 2.65
C LEU A 291 10.46 -18.13 3.71
N ASP A 292 9.23 -18.47 3.29
CA ASP A 292 8.03 -18.47 4.14
C ASP A 292 7.73 -17.10 4.77
N TRP A 293 7.96 -16.01 4.01
CA TRP A 293 7.80 -14.63 4.50
C TRP A 293 6.54 -13.93 4.05
N LEU A 294 5.80 -14.50 3.09
CA LEU A 294 4.49 -13.98 2.76
C LEU A 294 3.49 -14.22 3.91
N PRO A 295 2.45 -13.36 4.04
CA PRO A 295 1.43 -13.57 5.04
C PRO A 295 0.77 -14.93 4.92
N SER A 296 0.69 -15.64 6.05
CA SER A 296 0.10 -16.97 6.16
C SER A 296 -0.68 -17.09 7.46
N SER A 297 -1.33 -18.24 7.70
CA SER A 297 -1.97 -18.50 9.00
C SER A 297 -0.97 -18.53 10.17
N GLN A 298 0.27 -18.94 9.90
CA GLN A 298 1.36 -18.98 10.89
C GLN A 298 2.03 -17.61 11.05
N ARG A 299 2.03 -16.80 10.00
CA ARG A 299 2.59 -15.46 9.96
C ARG A 299 1.54 -14.46 9.45
N PRO A 300 0.48 -14.19 10.25
CA PRO A 300 -0.57 -13.29 9.82
C PRO A 300 -0.01 -11.88 9.67
N ARG A 301 -0.48 -11.16 8.65
CA ARG A 301 -0.13 -9.76 8.49
C ARG A 301 -0.75 -8.96 9.62
N GLN A 302 0.08 -8.39 10.48
CA GLN A 302 -0.39 -7.52 11.54
C GLN A 302 -0.68 -6.12 10.98
N GLN A 303 -1.97 -5.80 10.83
CA GLN A 303 -2.42 -4.46 10.45
C GLN A 303 -2.78 -3.66 11.71
N PRO A 304 -2.49 -2.35 11.78
CA PRO A 304 -2.85 -1.54 12.93
C PRO A 304 -4.38 -1.34 13.06
N LEU A 305 -5.10 -1.34 11.93
CA LEU A 305 -6.53 -1.05 11.80
C LEU A 305 -7.15 -2.04 10.79
N PRO A 306 -8.49 -2.24 10.78
CA PRO A 306 -9.17 -3.14 9.84
C PRO A 306 -9.24 -2.59 8.40
N TRP A 307 -8.66 -1.42 8.15
CA TRP A 307 -8.56 -0.78 6.85
C TRP A 307 -7.16 -0.19 6.65
N LYS A 308 -6.80 0.02 5.38
CA LYS A 308 -5.51 0.58 4.99
C LYS A 308 -5.44 2.06 5.36
N GLN A 309 -4.62 2.39 6.34
CA GLN A 309 -4.43 3.76 6.81
C GLN A 309 -3.69 4.62 5.77
N SER A 310 -4.09 5.89 5.65
CA SER A 310 -3.32 6.88 4.91
C SER A 310 -2.15 7.36 5.75
N LEU A 311 -0.95 7.41 5.16
CA LEU A 311 0.24 8.00 5.78
C LEU A 311 0.49 9.43 5.27
N GLY A 312 -0.48 10.03 4.59
CA GLY A 312 -0.43 11.43 4.18
C GLY A 312 -0.19 12.37 5.38
N PHE A 313 0.28 13.57 5.09
CA PHE A 313 0.57 14.56 6.12
C PHE A 313 -0.68 14.87 6.97
N GLY A 314 -0.52 14.89 8.30
CA GLY A 314 -1.62 15.12 9.25
C GLY A 314 -2.59 13.94 9.48
N ARG A 315 -2.50 12.85 8.71
CA ARG A 315 -3.47 11.73 8.75
C ARG A 315 -3.07 10.51 9.58
N ARG A 316 -1.85 10.45 10.09
CA ARG A 316 -1.34 9.25 10.79
C ARG A 316 -2.11 8.90 12.06
N ASP A 317 -2.79 9.88 12.64
CA ASP A 317 -3.59 9.71 13.85
C ASP A 317 -5.07 9.44 13.55
N GLU A 318 -5.47 9.39 12.28
CA GLU A 318 -6.81 8.98 11.86
C GLU A 318 -7.00 7.48 12.17
N ASP A 319 -7.95 7.15 13.05
CA ASP A 319 -8.16 5.79 13.51
C ASP A 319 -9.62 5.30 13.45
N VAL A 320 -10.56 6.15 13.03
CA VAL A 320 -11.98 5.82 12.90
C VAL A 320 -12.55 6.31 11.56
N ARG A 321 -13.33 5.46 10.88
CA ARG A 321 -13.97 5.76 9.58
C ARG A 321 -15.39 5.20 9.45
N PRO A 322 -16.26 5.82 8.62
CA PRO A 322 -17.52 5.22 8.20
C PRO A 322 -17.25 4.01 7.30
N ILE A 323 -18.02 2.93 7.49
CA ILE A 323 -17.84 1.67 6.75
C ILE A 323 -18.11 1.78 5.23
N PHE A 324 -18.82 2.82 4.81
CA PHE A 324 -19.37 2.94 3.45
C PHE A 324 -18.30 2.93 2.35
N TRP A 325 -17.16 3.57 2.59
CA TRP A 325 -16.04 3.61 1.64
C TRP A 325 -15.02 2.48 1.81
N ARG A 326 -15.36 1.42 2.55
CA ARG A 326 -14.45 0.28 2.79
C ARG A 326 -13.82 -0.26 1.50
N ASN A 327 -14.62 -0.35 0.43
CA ASN A 327 -14.17 -0.88 -0.86
C ASN A 327 -13.72 0.21 -1.86
N ARG A 328 -13.63 1.48 -1.40
CA ARG A 328 -13.28 2.67 -2.18
C ARG A 328 -12.39 3.63 -1.38
N ASN A 329 -11.33 3.09 -0.76
CA ASN A 329 -10.41 3.84 0.12
C ASN A 329 -9.86 5.12 -0.55
N LYS A 330 -9.52 5.05 -1.84
CA LYS A 330 -9.01 6.21 -2.60
C LYS A 330 -10.03 7.35 -2.65
N SER A 331 -11.30 7.02 -2.89
CA SER A 331 -12.39 7.99 -2.90
C SER A 331 -12.53 8.67 -1.54
N TYR A 332 -12.58 7.89 -0.46
CA TYR A 332 -12.66 8.45 0.89
C TYR A 332 -11.53 9.43 1.17
N ILE A 333 -10.29 9.04 0.88
CA ILE A 333 -9.11 9.89 1.11
C ILE A 333 -9.21 11.18 0.31
N SER A 334 -9.58 11.11 -0.98
CA SER A 334 -9.76 12.30 -1.83
C SER A 334 -10.86 13.24 -1.33
N ARG A 335 -12.00 12.69 -0.89
CA ARG A 335 -13.15 13.47 -0.38
C ARG A 335 -12.90 14.14 0.96
N THR A 336 -11.90 13.65 1.69
CA THR A 336 -11.55 14.15 3.03
C THR A 336 -10.17 14.82 3.04
N GLN A 337 -9.55 15.06 1.87
CA GLN A 337 -8.17 15.57 1.83
C GLN A 337 -8.03 17.02 2.30
N GLU A 338 -9.10 17.82 2.18
CA GLU A 338 -9.16 19.22 2.60
C GLU A 338 -9.60 19.38 4.07
N TRP A 339 -9.65 18.29 4.83
CA TRP A 339 -9.97 18.39 6.26
C TRP A 339 -8.78 18.90 7.05
N ASP A 340 -9.03 19.84 7.96
CA ASP A 340 -8.01 20.41 8.86
C ASP A 340 -7.59 19.40 9.94
N GLU A 341 -8.55 18.62 10.46
CA GLU A 341 -8.36 17.60 11.48
C GLU A 341 -9.06 16.29 11.10
N PHE A 342 -8.47 15.17 11.51
CA PHE A 342 -8.99 13.84 11.24
C PHE A 342 -9.50 13.16 12.51
N PRO A 343 -10.63 12.42 12.45
CA PRO A 343 -11.18 11.74 13.62
C PRO A 343 -10.20 10.77 14.30
N ASN A 344 -10.07 10.92 15.63
CA ASN A 344 -9.24 10.10 16.50
C ASN A 344 -10.05 9.62 17.73
N GLY A 345 -10.07 8.32 17.98
CA GLY A 345 -10.79 7.64 19.06
C GLY A 345 -12.29 7.55 18.82
N ARG A 346 -13.01 8.69 18.89
CA ARG A 346 -14.45 8.74 18.61
C ARG A 346 -14.71 9.55 17.36
N TRP A 347 -15.64 9.07 16.54
CA TRP A 347 -16.18 9.88 15.45
C TRP A 347 -16.88 11.09 16.06
N GLY A 348 -16.32 12.27 15.79
CA GLY A 348 -16.80 13.55 16.31
C GLY A 348 -18.08 14.01 15.63
N ASP A 349 -18.40 15.28 15.83
CA ASP A 349 -19.52 15.93 15.17
C ASP A 349 -19.24 16.06 13.66
N SER A 350 -19.89 15.21 12.85
CA SER A 350 -19.73 15.13 11.39
C SER A 350 -20.20 16.39 10.64
N ARG A 351 -20.64 17.43 11.36
CA ARG A 351 -21.01 18.75 10.82
C ARG A 351 -19.80 19.62 10.43
N SER A 352 -18.57 19.17 10.62
CA SER A 352 -17.36 19.91 10.19
C SER A 352 -16.19 18.95 9.91
N PRO A 353 -15.47 19.05 8.77
CA PRO A 353 -15.81 19.62 7.46
C PRO A 353 -16.67 18.65 6.61
N ALA A 354 -17.48 19.19 5.70
CA ALA A 354 -18.25 18.38 4.77
C ALA A 354 -17.33 17.53 3.87
N PHE A 355 -17.75 16.31 3.52
CA PHE A 355 -17.10 15.55 2.45
C PHE A 355 -17.11 16.40 1.18
N GLY A 356 -15.95 16.56 0.55
CA GLY A 356 -15.89 17.37 -0.66
C GLY A 356 -16.67 16.75 -1.84
N GLU A 357 -17.01 17.61 -2.79
CA GLU A 357 -17.85 17.30 -3.94
C GLU A 357 -17.24 16.25 -4.87
N LEU A 358 -18.07 15.40 -5.45
CA LEU A 358 -17.62 14.26 -6.27
C LEU A 358 -16.85 14.70 -7.53
N ASP A 359 -17.28 15.79 -8.16
CA ASP A 359 -16.68 16.29 -9.40
C ASP A 359 -15.29 16.91 -9.20
N ALA A 360 -15.04 17.47 -8.01
CA ALA A 360 -13.76 18.11 -7.71
C ALA A 360 -12.58 17.13 -7.71
N TYR A 361 -12.86 15.83 -7.50
CA TYR A 361 -11.82 14.80 -7.29
C TYR A 361 -11.83 13.70 -8.36
N GLY A 362 -12.60 13.86 -9.44
CA GLY A 362 -12.68 12.87 -10.50
C GLY A 362 -13.21 11.52 -10.03
N ILE A 363 -14.11 11.52 -9.04
CA ILE A 363 -14.66 10.30 -8.46
C ILE A 363 -15.63 9.66 -9.45
N GLY A 364 -15.40 8.38 -9.74
CA GLY A 364 -16.19 7.60 -10.68
C GLY A 364 -15.59 6.21 -10.90
N LEU A 365 -16.06 5.53 -11.94
CA LEU A 365 -15.54 4.22 -12.30
C LEU A 365 -14.11 4.32 -12.85
N THR A 366 -13.26 3.40 -12.39
CA THR A 366 -11.93 3.21 -12.97
C THR A 366 -12.03 2.45 -14.30
N GLY A 367 -11.19 2.82 -15.27
CA GLY A 367 -11.12 2.15 -16.57
C GLY A 367 -12.04 2.75 -17.65
N SER A 368 -11.88 2.31 -18.90
CA SER A 368 -12.72 2.76 -20.01
C SER A 368 -14.07 2.05 -20.00
N ASN A 369 -15.08 2.66 -20.61
CA ASN A 369 -16.40 2.04 -20.81
C ASN A 369 -16.30 0.66 -21.49
N GLU A 370 -15.42 0.52 -22.48
CA GLU A 370 -15.16 -0.75 -23.16
C GLU A 370 -14.60 -1.82 -22.24
N SER A 371 -13.59 -1.47 -21.42
CA SER A 371 -13.00 -2.38 -20.45
C SER A 371 -14.02 -2.82 -19.39
N ASN A 372 -14.84 -1.89 -18.91
CA ASN A 372 -15.89 -2.15 -17.93
C ASN A 372 -17.02 -3.01 -18.51
N ARG A 373 -17.44 -2.78 -19.77
CA ARG A 373 -18.38 -3.68 -20.46
C ARG A 373 -17.81 -5.08 -20.65
N ALA A 374 -16.54 -5.20 -21.04
CA ALA A 374 -15.89 -6.50 -21.20
C ALA A 374 -15.80 -7.27 -19.86
N LYS A 375 -15.60 -6.55 -18.76
CA LYS A 375 -15.51 -7.13 -17.41
C LYS A 375 -16.88 -7.54 -16.85
N TRP A 376 -17.86 -6.64 -16.87
CA TRP A 376 -19.15 -6.83 -16.21
C TRP A 376 -20.24 -7.37 -17.12
N GLY A 377 -20.00 -7.44 -18.43
CA GLY A 377 -20.97 -7.88 -19.42
C GLY A 377 -22.09 -6.86 -19.62
N GLU A 378 -23.18 -7.32 -20.25
CA GLU A 378 -24.34 -6.50 -20.63
C GLU A 378 -25.60 -7.10 -19.99
N PRO A 379 -25.86 -6.85 -18.69
CA PRO A 379 -27.00 -7.44 -18.00
C PRO A 379 -28.31 -6.95 -18.63
N LYS A 380 -29.31 -7.83 -18.80
CA LYS A 380 -30.62 -7.48 -19.40
C LYS A 380 -31.77 -7.76 -18.45
N SER A 381 -31.49 -8.35 -17.31
CA SER A 381 -32.43 -8.64 -16.23
C SER A 381 -31.75 -8.50 -14.86
N ILE A 382 -32.56 -8.37 -13.80
CA ILE A 382 -32.06 -8.41 -12.43
C ILE A 382 -31.36 -9.75 -12.12
N GLY A 383 -31.79 -10.84 -12.74
CA GLY A 383 -31.10 -12.13 -12.66
C GLY A 383 -29.67 -12.08 -13.22
N ASP A 384 -29.44 -11.34 -14.31
CA ASP A 384 -28.10 -11.15 -14.87
C ASP A 384 -27.21 -10.33 -13.93
N ILE A 385 -27.74 -9.29 -13.30
CA ILE A 385 -27.03 -8.51 -12.27
C ILE A 385 -26.70 -9.42 -11.07
N GLY A 386 -27.66 -10.20 -10.59
CA GLY A 386 -27.43 -11.16 -9.50
C GLY A 386 -26.34 -12.18 -9.83
N ASN A 387 -26.32 -12.69 -11.07
CA ASN A 387 -25.28 -13.60 -11.56
C ASN A 387 -23.91 -12.92 -11.66
N LEU A 388 -23.84 -11.66 -12.12
CA LEU A 388 -22.62 -10.86 -12.14
C LEU A 388 -22.01 -10.74 -10.73
N PHE A 389 -22.84 -10.41 -9.74
CA PHE A 389 -22.40 -10.30 -8.35
C PHE A 389 -21.99 -11.66 -7.77
N ALA A 390 -22.68 -12.74 -8.12
CA ALA A 390 -22.27 -14.09 -7.75
C ALA A 390 -20.89 -14.47 -8.31
N ARG A 391 -20.57 -14.10 -9.55
CA ARG A 391 -19.24 -14.31 -10.15
C ARG A 391 -18.14 -13.57 -9.39
N TYR A 392 -18.41 -12.33 -8.96
CA TYR A 392 -17.50 -11.60 -8.07
C TYR A 392 -17.31 -12.31 -6.72
N LEU A 393 -18.39 -12.80 -6.11
CA LEU A 393 -18.31 -13.57 -4.85
C LEU A 393 -17.58 -14.92 -5.02
N HIS A 394 -17.59 -15.49 -6.21
CA HIS A 394 -16.78 -16.66 -6.59
C HIS A 394 -15.32 -16.32 -6.94
N LYS A 395 -14.91 -15.04 -6.84
CA LYS A 395 -13.57 -14.54 -7.22
C LYS A 395 -13.23 -14.74 -8.70
N GLU A 396 -14.23 -14.88 -9.55
CA GLU A 396 -14.05 -14.87 -11.02
C GLU A 396 -13.84 -13.45 -11.56
N LEU A 397 -14.24 -12.44 -10.78
CA LEU A 397 -14.05 -11.02 -11.07
C LEU A 397 -13.25 -10.38 -9.94
N ASP A 398 -12.43 -9.41 -10.31
CA ASP A 398 -11.57 -8.67 -9.39
C ASP A 398 -12.24 -7.40 -8.82
N SER A 399 -13.36 -6.98 -9.38
CA SER A 399 -14.00 -5.69 -9.07
C SER A 399 -15.45 -5.62 -9.55
N LEU A 400 -16.22 -4.73 -8.91
CA LEU A 400 -17.59 -4.33 -9.24
C LEU A 400 -17.66 -2.79 -9.28
N PRO A 401 -18.74 -2.17 -9.79
CA PRO A 401 -18.87 -0.70 -9.80
C PRO A 401 -18.65 -0.05 -8.42
N TRP A 402 -19.09 -0.71 -7.35
CA TRP A 402 -18.96 -0.25 -5.96
C TRP A 402 -17.75 -0.83 -5.22
N SER A 403 -16.95 -1.70 -5.85
CA SER A 403 -15.79 -2.36 -5.22
C SER A 403 -14.58 -2.40 -6.14
N GLU A 404 -13.54 -1.63 -5.80
CA GLU A 404 -12.31 -1.54 -6.60
C GLU A 404 -11.30 -2.67 -6.31
N ALA A 405 -11.62 -3.55 -5.35
CA ALA A 405 -10.73 -4.62 -4.91
C ALA A 405 -11.43 -6.00 -4.93
N PRO A 406 -10.66 -7.10 -5.04
CA PRO A 406 -11.20 -8.44 -4.92
C PRO A 406 -11.85 -8.71 -3.58
N LEU A 407 -12.73 -9.72 -3.52
CA LEU A 407 -13.40 -10.12 -2.28
C LEU A 407 -12.40 -10.44 -1.17
N SER A 408 -12.55 -9.76 -0.02
CA SER A 408 -11.73 -9.99 1.17
C SER A 408 -11.94 -11.40 1.74
N GLY A 409 -10.96 -11.89 2.50
CA GLY A 409 -11.05 -13.22 3.14
C GLY A 409 -12.18 -13.35 4.16
N GLU A 410 -12.61 -12.24 4.76
CA GLU A 410 -13.66 -12.19 5.77
C GLU A 410 -15.04 -12.59 5.23
N ALA A 411 -15.38 -12.13 4.01
CA ALA A 411 -16.68 -12.38 3.40
C ALA A 411 -16.90 -13.87 3.04
N VAL A 412 -15.85 -14.69 3.08
CA VAL A 412 -15.93 -16.13 2.79
C VAL A 412 -16.92 -16.84 3.72
N SER A 413 -17.03 -16.41 4.98
CA SER A 413 -17.93 -16.99 5.99
C SER A 413 -19.42 -16.80 5.68
N ILE A 414 -19.78 -15.75 4.95
CA ILE A 414 -21.16 -15.36 4.60
C ILE A 414 -21.41 -15.40 3.09
N LYS A 415 -20.46 -15.94 2.31
CA LYS A 415 -20.45 -15.89 0.85
C LYS A 415 -21.72 -16.50 0.23
N ASP A 416 -22.14 -17.66 0.71
CA ASP A 416 -23.28 -18.38 0.12
C ASP A 416 -24.61 -17.65 0.39
N ASP A 417 -24.74 -17.00 1.55
CA ASP A 417 -25.88 -16.14 1.88
C ASP A 417 -25.92 -14.90 0.97
N LEU A 418 -24.77 -14.26 0.75
CA LEU A 418 -24.65 -13.13 -0.18
C LEU A 418 -25.01 -13.56 -1.61
N ILE A 419 -24.56 -14.72 -2.07
CA ILE A 419 -24.93 -15.25 -3.40
C ILE A 419 -26.45 -15.47 -3.48
N ASN A 420 -27.06 -16.03 -2.43
CA ASN A 420 -28.51 -16.25 -2.38
C ASN A 420 -29.30 -14.93 -2.48
N LEU A 421 -28.88 -13.91 -1.73
CA LEU A 421 -29.47 -12.58 -1.76
C LEU A 421 -29.41 -11.96 -3.17
N ASN A 422 -28.22 -11.94 -3.77
CA ASN A 422 -28.02 -11.37 -5.11
C ASN A 422 -28.85 -12.10 -6.17
N LYS A 423 -28.91 -13.44 -6.13
CA LYS A 423 -29.75 -14.24 -7.05
C LYS A 423 -31.25 -13.96 -6.91
N ARG A 424 -31.68 -13.45 -5.76
CA ARG A 424 -33.07 -13.06 -5.48
C ARG A 424 -33.35 -11.57 -5.76
N GLY A 425 -32.38 -10.83 -6.28
CA GLY A 425 -32.51 -9.41 -6.62
C GLY A 425 -32.21 -8.44 -5.47
N PHE A 426 -31.64 -8.92 -4.36
CA PHE A 426 -31.10 -8.06 -3.29
C PHE A 426 -29.62 -7.81 -3.58
N ILE A 427 -29.31 -6.69 -4.23
CA ILE A 427 -27.98 -6.45 -4.80
C ILE A 427 -27.04 -5.89 -3.75
N THR A 428 -26.14 -6.72 -3.21
CA THR A 428 -25.29 -6.38 -2.06
C THR A 428 -24.00 -5.69 -2.48
N ILE A 429 -23.69 -4.52 -1.92
CA ILE A 429 -22.49 -3.74 -2.27
C ILE A 429 -21.44 -3.68 -1.16
N ASN A 430 -21.82 -3.98 0.09
CA ASN A 430 -20.90 -4.03 1.23
C ASN A 430 -21.43 -4.99 2.32
N SER A 431 -20.51 -5.62 3.06
CA SER A 431 -20.86 -6.53 4.16
C SER A 431 -19.69 -6.76 5.12
N GLN A 432 -20.02 -7.15 6.36
CA GLN A 432 -19.09 -7.85 7.27
C GLN A 432 -19.87 -8.85 8.14
N PRO A 433 -19.32 -10.03 8.42
CA PRO A 433 -19.87 -10.97 9.39
C PRO A 433 -19.77 -10.42 10.81
N ALA A 434 -20.61 -10.97 11.70
CA ALA A 434 -20.44 -10.76 13.13
C ALA A 434 -19.23 -11.55 13.63
N VAL A 435 -18.44 -10.94 14.52
CA VAL A 435 -17.27 -11.54 15.15
C VAL A 435 -17.31 -11.28 16.65
N ASP A 436 -17.24 -12.35 17.42
CA ASP A 436 -17.34 -12.32 18.88
C ASP A 436 -15.97 -12.64 19.51
N GLY A 437 -15.19 -11.60 19.81
CA GLY A 437 -14.00 -11.70 20.65
C GLY A 437 -12.92 -12.65 20.13
N VAL A 438 -12.58 -12.57 18.84
CA VAL A 438 -11.44 -13.33 18.31
C VAL A 438 -10.13 -12.64 18.66
N LYS A 439 -9.03 -13.39 18.67
CA LYS A 439 -7.69 -12.83 18.95
C LYS A 439 -7.33 -11.74 17.95
N SER A 440 -6.66 -10.68 18.40
CA SER A 440 -6.14 -9.62 17.51
C SER A 440 -5.12 -10.13 16.48
N THR A 441 -4.56 -11.32 16.68
CA THR A 441 -3.67 -12.01 15.74
C THR A 441 -4.40 -13.00 14.83
N HIS A 442 -5.74 -13.02 14.84
CA HIS A 442 -6.52 -13.91 13.98
C HIS A 442 -6.21 -13.65 12.50
N PRO A 443 -5.95 -14.67 11.66
CA PRO A 443 -5.43 -14.46 10.30
C PRO A 443 -6.39 -13.75 9.34
N ILE A 444 -7.68 -13.71 9.64
CA ILE A 444 -8.72 -13.10 8.79
C ILE A 444 -9.27 -11.79 9.37
N HIS A 445 -9.51 -11.75 10.67
CA HIS A 445 -10.22 -10.66 11.35
C HIS A 445 -9.31 -9.87 12.30
N GLY A 446 -8.12 -10.38 12.57
CA GLY A 446 -7.20 -9.80 13.54
C GLY A 446 -6.59 -8.50 13.03
N TRP A 447 -6.57 -7.49 13.90
CA TRP A 447 -5.89 -6.22 13.71
C TRP A 447 -5.50 -5.67 15.08
N GLY A 448 -4.61 -4.67 15.07
CA GLY A 448 -4.08 -4.01 16.25
C GLY A 448 -2.95 -4.78 16.95
N PRO A 449 -2.56 -4.33 18.16
CA PRO A 449 -1.52 -4.97 18.96
C PRO A 449 -1.82 -6.43 19.29
N PRO A 450 -0.81 -7.28 19.51
CA PRO A 450 -1.03 -8.67 19.90
C PRO A 450 -1.65 -8.76 21.31
N ASN A 451 -2.14 -9.95 21.67
CA ASN A 451 -2.80 -10.25 22.96
C ASN A 451 -4.11 -9.48 23.24
N GLY A 452 -4.69 -8.85 22.22
CA GLY A 452 -6.01 -8.23 22.29
C GLY A 452 -7.12 -9.13 21.74
N PHE A 453 -8.32 -8.57 21.73
CA PHE A 453 -9.52 -9.16 21.15
C PHE A 453 -10.23 -8.16 20.24
N VAL A 454 -10.78 -8.65 19.14
CA VAL A 454 -11.48 -7.85 18.14
C VAL A 454 -12.91 -8.36 17.96
N TYR A 455 -13.82 -7.43 17.69
CA TYR A 455 -15.26 -7.64 17.65
C TYR A 455 -15.84 -6.93 16.43
N GLN A 456 -16.88 -7.53 15.84
CA GLN A 456 -17.61 -6.97 14.72
C GLN A 456 -19.11 -7.25 14.87
N LYS A 457 -19.95 -6.26 14.58
CA LYS A 457 -21.39 -6.44 14.36
C LYS A 457 -21.62 -6.91 12.93
N GLY A 458 -22.69 -7.68 12.72
CA GLY A 458 -23.13 -8.01 11.37
C GLY A 458 -23.57 -6.75 10.64
N TYR A 459 -23.10 -6.57 9.41
CA TYR A 459 -23.45 -5.43 8.56
C TYR A 459 -23.74 -5.91 7.14
N LEU A 460 -24.77 -5.32 6.54
CA LEU A 460 -25.14 -5.57 5.16
C LEU A 460 -25.60 -4.27 4.50
N GLU A 461 -25.13 -4.00 3.29
CA GLU A 461 -25.54 -2.87 2.48
C GLU A 461 -25.93 -3.32 1.08
N LEU A 462 -27.10 -2.87 0.61
CA LEU A 462 -27.70 -3.37 -0.62
C LEU A 462 -28.64 -2.37 -1.29
N PHE A 463 -28.85 -2.56 -2.59
CA PHE A 463 -29.96 -1.96 -3.32
C PHE A 463 -31.19 -2.86 -3.28
N VAL A 464 -32.36 -2.27 -3.04
CA VAL A 464 -33.66 -2.95 -2.93
C VAL A 464 -34.69 -2.30 -3.84
N HIS A 465 -35.39 -3.13 -4.62
CA HIS A 465 -36.46 -2.69 -5.51
C HIS A 465 -37.63 -2.07 -4.72
N PRO A 466 -38.27 -0.99 -5.20
CA PRO A 466 -39.33 -0.29 -4.48
C PRO A 466 -40.51 -1.18 -4.04
N GLU A 467 -40.90 -2.16 -4.86
CA GLU A 467 -42.00 -3.08 -4.53
C GLU A 467 -41.69 -4.00 -3.35
N LEU A 468 -40.41 -4.21 -3.03
CA LEU A 468 -39.97 -5.02 -1.89
C LEU A 468 -39.64 -4.16 -0.66
N TYR A 469 -39.55 -2.84 -0.82
CA TYR A 469 -39.06 -1.91 0.20
C TYR A 469 -39.86 -2.01 1.51
N ASP A 470 -41.18 -1.82 1.45
CA ASP A 470 -42.03 -1.79 2.66
C ASP A 470 -41.98 -3.12 3.41
N GLU A 471 -41.96 -4.25 2.70
CA GLU A 471 -41.88 -5.58 3.31
C GLU A 471 -40.51 -5.84 3.95
N VAL A 472 -39.42 -5.34 3.35
CA VAL A 472 -38.07 -5.41 3.93
C VAL A 472 -38.00 -4.58 5.20
N ILE A 473 -38.44 -3.31 5.17
CA ILE A 473 -38.42 -2.43 6.33
C ILE A 473 -39.25 -3.01 7.47
N ARG A 474 -40.48 -3.46 7.19
CA ARG A 474 -41.36 -4.09 8.19
C ARG A 474 -40.71 -5.30 8.86
N ARG A 475 -39.97 -6.13 8.11
CA ARG A 475 -39.24 -7.28 8.67
C ARG A 475 -38.06 -6.86 9.53
N ILE A 476 -37.34 -5.80 9.16
CA ILE A 476 -36.25 -5.25 9.96
C ILE A 476 -36.81 -4.69 11.28
N GLU A 477 -37.84 -3.85 11.21
CA GLU A 477 -38.45 -3.19 12.38
C GLU A 477 -39.12 -4.17 13.35
N SER A 478 -39.59 -5.33 12.86
CA SER A 478 -40.09 -6.40 13.74
C SER A 478 -39.00 -7.09 14.57
N ARG A 479 -37.72 -6.72 14.39
CA ARG A 479 -36.58 -7.24 15.16
C ARG A 479 -35.89 -6.10 15.89
N GLU A 480 -36.05 -6.05 17.20
CA GLU A 480 -35.47 -5.00 18.06
C GLU A 480 -33.93 -4.92 17.98
N THR A 481 -33.27 -6.02 17.58
CA THR A 481 -31.82 -6.09 17.45
C THR A 481 -31.30 -5.57 16.11
N LEU A 482 -32.15 -5.06 15.22
CA LEU A 482 -31.71 -4.55 13.92
C LEU A 482 -31.96 -3.05 13.79
N SER A 483 -30.95 -2.36 13.30
CA SER A 483 -31.02 -0.97 12.86
C SER A 483 -30.84 -0.89 11.35
N TYR A 484 -31.46 0.12 10.72
CA TYR A 484 -31.25 0.40 9.31
C TYR A 484 -31.19 1.90 9.01
N TYR A 485 -30.53 2.22 7.91
CA TYR A 485 -30.71 3.49 7.22
C TYR A 485 -31.09 3.18 5.77
N ALA A 486 -32.13 3.84 5.27
CA ALA A 486 -32.59 3.68 3.90
C ALA A 486 -32.75 5.03 3.22
N VAL A 487 -32.27 5.14 1.97
CA VAL A 487 -32.38 6.36 1.17
C VAL A 487 -32.53 6.02 -0.31
N ASN A 488 -33.31 6.81 -1.04
CA ASN A 488 -33.34 6.74 -2.51
C ASN A 488 -32.49 7.85 -3.14
N GLN A 489 -32.35 7.85 -4.48
CA GLN A 489 -31.58 8.88 -5.18
C GLN A 489 -32.10 10.31 -4.91
N ALA A 490 -33.42 10.48 -4.78
CA ALA A 490 -34.07 11.76 -4.49
C ALA A 490 -33.79 12.29 -3.06
N GLY A 491 -33.18 11.47 -2.18
CA GLY A 491 -32.87 11.83 -0.81
C GLY A 491 -33.99 11.55 0.19
N ASN A 492 -35.01 10.76 -0.17
CA ASN A 492 -36.04 10.32 0.77
C ASN A 492 -35.42 9.33 1.75
N PHE A 493 -35.08 9.83 2.94
CA PHE A 493 -34.36 9.10 3.97
C PHE A 493 -35.27 8.63 5.10
N THR A 494 -35.13 7.37 5.52
CA THR A 494 -35.79 6.82 6.71
C THR A 494 -34.84 5.93 7.51
N THR A 495 -35.08 5.81 8.82
CA THR A 495 -34.25 5.01 9.73
C THR A 495 -35.02 4.69 11.00
N ASN A 496 -34.70 3.56 11.63
CA ASN A 496 -35.10 3.23 13.00
C ASN A 496 -33.92 3.34 14.00
N ALA A 497 -32.80 3.95 13.60
CA ALA A 497 -31.64 4.10 14.47
C ALA A 497 -32.02 4.96 15.70
N PRO A 498 -31.65 4.54 16.92
CA PRO A 498 -32.17 5.13 18.17
C PRO A 498 -31.58 6.52 18.47
N SER A 499 -30.49 6.89 17.81
CA SER A 499 -29.82 8.18 17.97
C SER A 499 -29.19 8.62 16.66
N GLU A 500 -29.04 9.93 16.47
CA GLU A 500 -28.22 10.50 15.39
C GLU A 500 -26.71 10.25 15.58
N GLY A 501 -26.30 9.75 16.74
CA GLY A 501 -24.90 9.43 17.04
C GLY A 501 -24.39 8.20 16.27
N PRO A 502 -23.05 8.10 16.11
CA PRO A 502 -22.43 7.00 15.37
C PRO A 502 -22.57 5.67 16.10
N ILE A 503 -22.89 4.61 15.35
CA ILE A 503 -22.94 3.24 15.82
C ILE A 503 -21.61 2.56 15.49
N ALA A 504 -20.83 2.18 16.49
CA ALA A 504 -19.62 1.39 16.28
C ALA A 504 -19.98 -0.02 15.80
N VAL A 505 -19.36 -0.46 14.70
CA VAL A 505 -19.59 -1.80 14.10
C VAL A 505 -18.36 -2.68 14.11
N THR A 506 -17.17 -2.12 14.36
CA THR A 506 -15.94 -2.86 14.60
C THR A 506 -15.18 -2.18 15.74
N TRP A 507 -14.73 -2.95 16.73
CA TRP A 507 -13.92 -2.45 17.84
C TRP A 507 -12.94 -3.50 18.36
N GLY A 508 -11.93 -3.03 19.08
CA GLY A 508 -10.88 -3.86 19.65
C GLY A 508 -10.56 -3.44 21.08
N VAL A 509 -10.26 -4.44 21.91
CA VAL A 509 -9.82 -4.29 23.30
C VAL A 509 -8.40 -4.83 23.38
N PHE A 510 -7.45 -3.97 23.72
CA PHE A 510 -6.02 -4.31 23.73
C PHE A 510 -5.41 -4.05 25.11
N PRO A 511 -4.46 -4.88 25.57
CA PRO A 511 -3.77 -4.65 26.83
C PRO A 511 -3.11 -3.26 26.87
N GLY A 512 -3.35 -2.52 27.95
CA GLY A 512 -2.73 -1.20 28.18
C GLY A 512 -3.20 -0.08 27.25
N LYS A 513 -4.34 -0.25 26.55
CA LYS A 513 -4.97 0.78 25.72
C LYS A 513 -6.45 0.94 26.03
N GLU A 514 -6.99 2.12 25.74
CA GLU A 514 -8.44 2.32 25.65
C GLU A 514 -9.04 1.51 24.49
N ILE A 515 -10.37 1.40 24.48
CA ILE A 515 -11.10 0.71 23.41
C ILE A 515 -10.93 1.50 22.12
N VAL A 516 -10.50 0.80 21.05
CA VAL A 516 -10.37 1.37 19.71
C VAL A 516 -11.58 0.95 18.90
N GLN A 517 -12.29 1.89 18.27
CA GLN A 517 -13.53 1.64 17.52
C GLN A 517 -13.43 2.17 16.09
N PRO A 518 -12.65 1.48 15.22
CA PRO A 518 -12.19 2.06 13.97
C PRO A 518 -13.21 2.11 12.83
N THR A 519 -14.38 1.47 13.03
CA THR A 519 -15.41 1.42 12.00
C THR A 519 -16.77 1.73 12.61
N ILE A 520 -17.46 2.71 12.01
CA ILE A 520 -18.76 3.19 12.46
C ILE A 520 -19.78 3.25 11.31
N VAL A 521 -21.05 3.42 11.68
CA VAL A 521 -22.17 3.73 10.80
C VAL A 521 -22.89 4.96 11.36
N GLU A 522 -23.13 5.97 10.53
CA GLU A 522 -23.83 7.20 10.90
C GLU A 522 -24.53 7.85 9.68
N SER A 523 -25.56 8.66 9.92
CA SER A 523 -26.50 9.13 8.90
C SER A 523 -25.91 10.17 7.94
N VAL A 524 -25.10 11.11 8.40
CA VAL A 524 -24.50 12.18 7.59
C VAL A 524 -23.53 11.59 6.57
N SER A 525 -22.61 10.73 7.00
CA SER A 525 -21.72 9.99 6.12
C SER A 525 -22.47 9.08 5.16
N PHE A 526 -23.56 8.45 5.60
CA PHE A 526 -24.37 7.61 4.72
C PHE A 526 -25.02 8.43 3.60
N LEU A 527 -25.54 9.62 3.93
CA LEU A 527 -26.09 10.54 2.94
C LEU A 527 -25.01 11.09 1.99
N ALA A 528 -23.80 11.36 2.48
CA ALA A 528 -22.69 11.76 1.61
C ALA A 528 -22.20 10.62 0.70
N TRP A 529 -22.26 9.37 1.19
CA TRP A 529 -21.96 8.18 0.42
C TRP A 529 -23.02 7.88 -0.64
N LYS A 530 -24.31 8.11 -0.34
CA LYS A 530 -25.41 7.83 -1.28
C LYS A 530 -25.14 8.44 -2.66
N ASP A 531 -24.67 9.68 -2.69
CA ASP A 531 -24.46 10.41 -3.94
C ASP A 531 -23.40 9.73 -4.80
N GLU A 532 -22.34 9.21 -4.16
CA GLU A 532 -21.33 8.41 -4.83
C GLU A 532 -21.88 7.05 -5.28
N ALA A 533 -22.61 6.35 -4.40
CA ALA A 533 -23.18 5.04 -4.70
C ALA A 533 -24.10 5.09 -5.92
N TYR A 534 -25.01 6.08 -6.00
CA TYR A 534 -25.88 6.27 -7.16
C TYR A 534 -25.11 6.76 -8.39
N ARG A 535 -24.11 7.63 -8.23
CA ARG A 535 -23.24 8.07 -9.35
C ARG A 535 -22.51 6.89 -9.99
N LEU A 536 -21.95 5.97 -9.20
CA LEU A 536 -21.24 4.80 -9.71
C LEU A 536 -22.15 3.89 -10.53
N GLY A 537 -23.40 3.69 -10.10
CA GLY A 537 -24.37 2.95 -10.90
C GLY A 537 -24.77 3.69 -12.19
N ASN A 538 -24.91 5.02 -12.13
CA ASN A 538 -25.15 5.83 -13.33
C ASN A 538 -23.99 5.79 -14.32
N ASP A 539 -22.75 5.82 -13.83
CA ASP A 539 -21.54 5.66 -14.66
C ASP A 539 -21.46 4.25 -15.25
N TRP A 540 -21.90 3.22 -14.50
CA TRP A 540 -22.03 1.87 -15.04
C TRP A 540 -23.07 1.80 -16.16
N ALA A 541 -24.23 2.45 -15.99
CA ALA A 541 -25.24 2.56 -17.05
C ALA A 541 -24.68 3.26 -18.31
N ARG A 542 -23.88 4.31 -18.13
CA ARG A 542 -23.20 5.05 -19.22
C ARG A 542 -22.10 4.25 -19.91
N CYS A 543 -21.64 3.14 -19.34
CA CYS A 543 -20.76 2.22 -20.05
C CYS A 543 -21.48 1.61 -21.26
N HIS A 544 -22.82 1.54 -21.27
CA HIS A 544 -23.61 0.95 -22.34
C HIS A 544 -24.20 2.00 -23.30
N GLU A 545 -24.55 1.56 -24.51
CA GLU A 545 -25.20 2.40 -25.51
C GLU A 545 -26.54 2.96 -25.00
N ALA A 546 -26.87 4.19 -25.42
CA ALA A 546 -28.02 4.97 -24.93
C ALA A 546 -29.35 4.19 -24.95
N ASN A 547 -29.59 3.39 -25.99
CA ASN A 547 -30.84 2.67 -26.21
C ASN A 547 -30.75 1.18 -25.87
N SER A 548 -29.68 0.74 -25.20
CA SER A 548 -29.51 -0.67 -24.87
C SER A 548 -30.41 -1.10 -23.69
N PRO A 549 -30.91 -2.36 -23.68
CA PRO A 549 -31.64 -2.90 -22.53
C PRO A 549 -30.83 -2.83 -21.24
N SER A 550 -29.50 -3.00 -21.32
CA SER A 550 -28.62 -2.94 -20.14
C SER A 550 -28.56 -1.55 -19.52
N ARG A 551 -28.45 -0.51 -20.35
CA ARG A 551 -28.49 0.87 -19.84
C ARG A 551 -29.83 1.18 -19.20
N ALA A 552 -30.94 0.82 -19.85
CA ALA A 552 -32.28 1.06 -19.33
C ALA A 552 -32.50 0.37 -17.98
N LEU A 553 -32.04 -0.89 -17.84
CA LEU A 553 -32.11 -1.64 -16.58
C LEU A 553 -31.33 -0.97 -15.44
N ILE A 554 -30.06 -0.64 -15.68
CA ILE A 554 -29.19 -0.07 -14.63
C ILE A 554 -29.67 1.35 -14.27
N GLN A 555 -30.12 2.14 -15.24
CA GLN A 555 -30.68 3.47 -14.99
C GLN A 555 -31.96 3.37 -14.16
N GLU A 556 -32.89 2.46 -14.49
CA GLU A 556 -34.10 2.20 -13.69
C GLU A 556 -33.75 1.84 -12.24
N MET A 557 -32.72 1.00 -12.07
CA MET A 557 -32.22 0.62 -10.77
C MET A 557 -31.77 1.84 -9.96
N MET A 558 -30.98 2.73 -10.56
CA MET A 558 -30.49 3.94 -9.87
C MET A 558 -31.57 4.98 -9.64
N ASP A 559 -32.52 5.13 -10.56
CA ASP A 559 -33.59 6.14 -10.46
C ASP A 559 -34.61 5.80 -9.37
N ARG A 560 -34.85 4.50 -9.13
CA ARG A 560 -35.98 4.05 -8.32
C ARG A 560 -35.61 3.30 -7.05
N TRP A 561 -34.53 2.53 -7.04
CA TRP A 561 -34.26 1.61 -5.94
C TRP A 561 -33.75 2.34 -4.70
N TYR A 562 -33.98 1.73 -3.53
CA TYR A 562 -33.47 2.23 -2.26
C TYR A 562 -32.12 1.61 -1.96
N LEU A 563 -31.16 2.44 -1.56
CA LEU A 563 -29.94 2.01 -0.89
C LEU A 563 -30.26 1.83 0.59
N ILE A 564 -30.03 0.63 1.11
CA ILE A 564 -30.30 0.27 2.50
C ILE A 564 -29.03 -0.28 3.13
N ASN A 565 -28.63 0.24 4.28
CA ASN A 565 -27.69 -0.45 5.17
C ASN A 565 -28.40 -0.97 6.42
N ILE A 566 -27.99 -2.15 6.88
CA ILE A 566 -28.58 -2.90 7.99
C ILE A 566 -27.45 -3.31 8.92
N GLY A 567 -27.61 -3.03 10.21
CA GLY A 567 -26.66 -3.41 11.26
C GLY A 567 -27.35 -4.06 12.46
N THR A 568 -26.64 -5.00 13.11
CA THR A 568 -27.04 -5.64 14.38
C THR A 568 -26.55 -4.89 15.61
#